data_AF-A0A5J4WPE5-F1
#
_entry.id   AF-A0A5J4WPE5-F1
#
_cell.length_a   1.000
_cell.length_b   1.000
_cell.length_c   1.000
_cell.angle_alpha   90.00
_cell.angle_beta   90.00
_cell.angle_gamma   90.00
#
_symmetry.space_group_name_H-M   'P 1'
#
loop_
_entity.id
_entity.type
_entity.pdbx_description
1 polymer ?
#
loop_
_entity_poly.entity_id
_entity_poly.type
_entity_poly.pdbx_seq_one_letter_code
_entity_poly.pdbx_strand_id
1 'polypeptide(L)'
;DHNLRVTLNNLVKVPCISERVKEFAKKLVGESTGTAKTYLENIINDVDTKAPELPLKYAVRLDPLQVDFEIKNPFIARRFLGQPSKYLMSLDVMQDQSRHTVTISPEILAGDGIVRIKVQFEDRMNTDRGFRWIGVVDSSIELPQKYYPGQDEASVGYCGKDGSLVHDPTCKDDKYIDGNSQFKEGDEVVAEINMTVEREKRTLHFFVKGQQQPISFIGLPDFVKFCVQRKFMSQLVKIISLEKVPSPTVVSDIPNAEVIEW
;
A
#
# COMPACT_ATOMS: atom_id res chain seq x y z
N ASP A 1 -14.00 2.49 -20.84
CA ASP A 1 -13.48 3.01 -19.57
C ASP A 1 -14.30 2.43 -18.42
N HIS A 2 -13.82 1.36 -17.78
CA HIS A 2 -14.55 0.69 -16.69
C HIS A 2 -14.33 1.37 -15.33
N ASN A 3 -13.43 2.35 -15.26
CA ASN A 3 -13.03 3.05 -14.04
C ASN A 3 -13.86 4.30 -13.74
N LEU A 4 -14.79 4.69 -14.60
CA LEU A 4 -15.69 5.84 -14.41
C LEU A 4 -17.10 5.45 -13.94
N ARG A 5 -17.32 4.16 -13.60
CA ARG A 5 -18.64 3.66 -13.20
C ARG A 5 -18.88 3.95 -11.71
N VAL A 6 -19.71 4.95 -11.42
CA VAL A 6 -20.29 5.10 -10.08
C VAL A 6 -21.42 4.06 -9.94
N THR A 7 -21.33 3.19 -8.95
CA THR A 7 -22.38 2.19 -8.68
C THR A 7 -23.56 2.84 -7.96
N LEU A 8 -24.78 2.37 -8.24
CA LEU A 8 -25.99 2.93 -7.63
C LEU A 8 -25.95 2.83 -6.09
N ASN A 9 -25.30 1.80 -5.54
CA ASN A 9 -25.19 1.59 -4.09
C ASN A 9 -24.50 2.73 -3.34
N ASN A 10 -23.57 3.41 -3.99
CA ASN A 10 -22.92 4.58 -3.41
C ASN A 10 -23.84 5.81 -3.43
N LEU A 11 -24.77 5.87 -4.40
CA LEU A 11 -25.74 6.96 -4.59
C LEU A 11 -27.04 6.76 -3.77
N VAL A 12 -27.38 5.51 -3.44
CA VAL A 12 -28.65 5.09 -2.81
C VAL A 12 -28.69 5.38 -1.30
N LYS A 13 -27.59 5.75 -0.66
CA LYS A 13 -27.55 6.09 0.78
C LYS A 13 -28.41 7.32 1.13
N VAL A 14 -28.80 8.14 0.15
CA VAL A 14 -29.66 9.33 0.36
C VAL A 14 -30.76 9.37 -0.72
N PRO A 15 -32.05 9.17 -0.36
CA PRO A 15 -33.15 9.06 -1.34
C PRO A 15 -33.27 10.24 -2.31
N CYS A 16 -33.05 11.47 -1.85
CA CYS A 16 -33.16 12.67 -2.70
C CYS A 16 -32.04 12.76 -3.77
N ILE A 17 -30.88 12.18 -3.51
CA ILE A 17 -29.77 12.13 -4.46
C ILE A 17 -30.07 11.09 -5.54
N SER A 18 -30.58 9.92 -5.14
CA SER A 18 -30.98 8.85 -6.06
C SER A 18 -32.03 9.32 -7.08
N GLU A 19 -33.09 9.98 -6.63
CA GLU A 19 -34.13 10.52 -7.53
C GLU A 19 -33.57 11.53 -8.54
N ARG A 20 -32.71 12.44 -8.06
CA ARG A 20 -32.09 13.45 -8.93
C ARG A 20 -31.20 12.83 -9.99
N VAL A 21 -30.41 11.81 -9.63
CA VAL A 21 -29.56 11.08 -10.58
C VAL A 21 -30.41 10.35 -11.62
N LYS A 22 -31.52 9.73 -11.22
CA LYS A 22 -32.45 9.06 -12.16
C LYS A 22 -33.11 10.06 -13.11
N GLU A 23 -33.49 11.24 -12.65
CA GLU A 23 -34.02 12.29 -13.53
C GLU A 23 -33.01 12.74 -14.57
N PHE A 24 -31.74 12.93 -14.18
CA PHE A 24 -30.67 13.25 -15.12
C PHE A 24 -30.42 12.11 -16.11
N ALA A 25 -30.42 10.86 -15.64
CA ALA A 25 -30.24 9.71 -16.52
C ALA A 25 -31.37 9.59 -17.55
N LYS A 26 -32.62 9.83 -17.16
CA LYS A 26 -33.78 9.86 -18.08
C LYS A 26 -33.67 10.94 -19.15
N LYS A 27 -33.05 12.08 -18.86
CA LYS A 27 -32.81 13.14 -19.85
C LYS A 27 -31.74 12.73 -20.86
N LEU A 28 -30.67 12.11 -20.37
CA LEU A 28 -29.49 11.78 -21.19
C LEU A 28 -29.67 10.49 -22.01
N VAL A 29 -30.53 9.57 -21.59
CA VAL A 29 -30.67 8.25 -22.24
C VAL A 29 -31.16 8.33 -23.68
N GLY A 30 -31.98 9.34 -24.01
CA GLY A 30 -32.51 9.55 -25.36
C GLY A 30 -31.44 10.02 -26.37
N GLU A 31 -30.39 10.67 -25.87
CA GLU A 31 -29.29 11.22 -26.67
C GLU A 31 -28.05 10.32 -26.66
N SER A 32 -28.06 9.26 -25.85
CA SER A 32 -26.92 8.36 -25.66
C SER A 32 -27.00 7.13 -26.57
N THR A 33 -25.84 6.59 -26.96
CA THR A 33 -25.74 5.36 -27.76
C THR A 33 -24.75 4.36 -27.15
N GLY A 34 -24.87 3.09 -27.53
CA GLY A 34 -23.94 2.04 -27.11
C GLY A 34 -23.92 1.81 -25.60
N THR A 35 -22.73 1.60 -25.04
CA THR A 35 -22.53 1.27 -23.62
C THR A 35 -23.01 2.37 -22.66
N ALA A 36 -22.97 3.64 -23.08
CA ALA A 36 -23.47 4.76 -22.30
C ALA A 36 -25.00 4.69 -22.12
N LYS A 37 -25.73 4.36 -23.18
CA LYS A 37 -27.19 4.16 -23.12
C LYS A 37 -27.55 3.03 -22.16
N THR A 38 -26.90 1.87 -22.30
CA THR A 38 -27.11 0.72 -21.43
C THR A 38 -26.81 1.04 -19.96
N TYR A 39 -25.77 1.82 -19.68
CA TYR A 39 -25.45 2.25 -18.32
C TYR A 39 -26.54 3.16 -17.73
N LEU A 40 -27.02 4.14 -18.49
CA LEU A 40 -28.11 5.03 -18.07
C LEU A 40 -29.42 4.26 -17.84
N GLU A 41 -29.73 3.28 -18.69
CA GLU A 41 -30.88 2.38 -18.51
C GLU A 41 -30.77 1.55 -17.22
N ASN A 42 -29.57 1.07 -16.88
CA ASN A 42 -29.34 0.35 -15.63
C ASN A 42 -29.51 1.23 -14.38
N ILE A 43 -29.13 2.52 -14.47
CA ILE A 43 -29.38 3.52 -13.41
C ILE A 43 -30.88 3.75 -13.22
N ILE A 44 -31.63 3.91 -14.31
CA ILE A 44 -33.07 4.20 -14.29
C ILE A 44 -33.85 3.03 -13.69
N ASN A 45 -33.44 1.79 -14.00
CA ASN A 45 -34.16 0.57 -13.65
C ASN A 45 -33.65 -0.12 -12.38
N ASP A 46 -32.80 0.54 -11.59
CA ASP A 46 -32.25 0.01 -10.32
C ASP A 46 -31.53 -1.35 -10.47
N VAL A 47 -31.00 -1.64 -11.66
CA VAL A 47 -30.37 -2.94 -11.98
C VAL A 47 -29.02 -3.12 -11.29
N ASP A 48 -28.34 -2.03 -10.94
CA ASP A 48 -27.01 -1.99 -10.32
C ASP A 48 -27.04 -1.68 -8.81
N THR A 49 -28.09 -2.15 -8.13
CA THR A 49 -28.36 -1.97 -6.68
C THR A 49 -27.75 -3.06 -5.79
N LYS A 50 -26.96 -3.95 -6.38
CA LYS A 50 -26.15 -4.90 -5.62
C LYS A 50 -24.71 -4.48 -5.73
N ALA A 51 -24.00 -4.44 -4.60
CA ALA A 51 -22.55 -4.26 -4.64
C ALA A 51 -21.99 -5.26 -5.66
N PRO A 52 -21.00 -4.89 -6.48
CA PRO A 52 -20.30 -5.91 -7.26
C PRO A 52 -19.90 -6.99 -6.27
N GLU A 53 -20.39 -8.22 -6.46
CA GLU A 53 -19.68 -9.35 -5.90
C GLU A 53 -18.29 -9.23 -6.51
N LEU A 54 -17.32 -8.87 -5.65
CA LEU A 54 -15.92 -8.78 -6.06
C LEU A 54 -15.67 -10.04 -6.88
N PRO A 55 -15.29 -9.90 -8.16
CA PRO A 55 -15.00 -11.08 -8.96
C PRO A 55 -14.00 -11.91 -8.16
N LEU A 56 -14.27 -13.21 -8.04
CA LEU A 56 -13.35 -14.23 -7.53
C LEU A 56 -12.14 -14.34 -8.48
N LYS A 57 -11.44 -13.23 -8.70
CA LYS A 57 -10.11 -13.21 -9.29
C LYS A 57 -9.15 -13.18 -8.12
N TYR A 58 -8.73 -14.40 -7.78
CA TYR A 58 -7.58 -14.70 -6.94
C TYR A 58 -7.79 -14.57 -5.44
N ALA A 59 -8.53 -15.52 -4.85
CA ALA A 59 -8.10 -16.08 -3.57
C ALA A 59 -6.80 -16.89 -3.80
N VAL A 60 -5.74 -16.25 -4.30
CA VAL A 60 -4.39 -16.78 -4.14
C VAL A 60 -4.12 -16.56 -2.67
N ARG A 61 -4.25 -17.62 -1.88
CA ARG A 61 -3.76 -17.60 -0.50
C ARG A 61 -2.34 -17.03 -0.56
N LEU A 62 -2.04 -15.99 0.22
CA LEU A 62 -0.65 -15.59 0.47
C LEU A 62 0.13 -16.86 0.80
N ASP A 63 0.97 -17.29 -0.13
CA ASP A 63 1.97 -18.31 0.13
C ASP A 63 3.21 -17.56 0.61
N PRO A 64 3.50 -17.57 1.92
CA PRO A 64 4.67 -16.89 2.45
C PRO A 64 5.99 -17.44 1.88
N LEU A 65 5.95 -18.60 1.20
CA LEU A 65 7.10 -19.20 0.53
C LEU A 65 7.35 -18.59 -0.87
N GLN A 66 6.45 -17.75 -1.39
CA GLN A 66 6.58 -17.06 -2.69
C GLN A 66 6.86 -15.56 -2.56
N VAL A 67 7.59 -15.19 -1.51
CA VAL A 67 8.05 -13.81 -1.31
C VAL A 67 9.12 -13.47 -2.32
N ASP A 68 8.96 -12.34 -3.04
CA ASP A 68 9.92 -11.88 -4.04
C ASP A 68 9.96 -10.34 -4.13
N PHE A 69 11.08 -9.79 -4.60
CA PHE A 69 11.23 -8.41 -5.00
C PHE A 69 10.90 -8.25 -6.49
N GLU A 70 9.98 -7.35 -6.83
CA GLU A 70 9.56 -7.08 -8.21
C GLU A 70 10.51 -6.10 -8.90
N ILE A 71 11.62 -6.62 -9.41
CA ILE A 71 12.68 -5.82 -10.02
C ILE A 71 12.35 -5.51 -11.48
N LYS A 72 12.15 -4.22 -11.81
CA LYS A 72 11.97 -3.75 -13.20
C LYS A 72 13.28 -3.71 -14.01
N ASN A 73 14.43 -3.46 -13.37
CA ASN A 73 15.72 -3.34 -14.05
C ASN A 73 16.86 -4.06 -13.29
N PRO A 74 17.38 -5.20 -13.79
CA PRO A 74 18.41 -6.00 -13.13
C PRO A 74 19.83 -5.36 -13.14
N PHE A 75 20.01 -4.24 -13.84
CA PHE A 75 21.22 -3.43 -13.77
C PHE A 75 21.20 -2.45 -12.59
N ILE A 76 20.02 -2.10 -12.07
CA ILE A 76 19.87 -1.19 -10.92
C ILE A 76 19.85 -1.98 -9.62
N ALA A 77 19.10 -3.08 -9.56
CA ALA A 77 19.04 -3.92 -8.38
C ALA A 77 18.94 -5.40 -8.76
N ARG A 78 19.41 -6.27 -7.87
CA ARG A 78 19.33 -7.72 -8.03
C ARG A 78 18.84 -8.36 -6.76
N ARG A 79 18.09 -9.43 -6.90
CA ARG A 79 17.63 -10.24 -5.79
C ARG A 79 18.47 -11.49 -5.61
N PHE A 80 18.59 -11.94 -4.37
CA PHE A 80 19.27 -13.17 -4.02
C PHE A 80 18.39 -13.97 -3.06
N LEU A 81 18.31 -15.28 -3.29
CA LEU A 81 17.65 -16.19 -2.36
C LEU A 81 18.33 -16.11 -0.99
N GLY A 82 17.50 -16.08 0.05
CA GLY A 82 18.00 -15.99 1.39
C GLY A 82 18.57 -17.29 1.94
N GLN A 83 19.19 -17.18 3.10
CA GLN A 83 19.68 -18.34 3.84
C GLN A 83 18.57 -18.87 4.74
N PRO A 84 18.31 -20.20 4.75
CA PRO A 84 17.34 -20.79 5.65
C PRO A 84 17.53 -20.29 7.09
N SER A 85 16.42 -19.92 7.73
CA SER A 85 16.38 -19.41 9.11
C SER A 85 17.08 -18.06 9.36
N LYS A 86 17.51 -17.32 8.33
CA LYS A 86 18.03 -15.94 8.49
C LYS A 86 17.18 -14.89 7.79
N TYR A 87 16.88 -15.11 6.51
CA TYR A 87 16.06 -14.21 5.70
C TYR A 87 15.54 -14.98 4.48
N LEU A 88 14.41 -14.55 3.93
CA LEU A 88 13.76 -15.16 2.78
C LEU A 88 14.42 -14.73 1.46
N MET A 89 14.71 -13.43 1.34
CA MET A 89 15.29 -12.83 0.15
C MET A 89 16.06 -11.56 0.49
N SER A 90 17.09 -11.24 -0.29
CA SER A 90 17.71 -9.91 -0.26
C SER A 90 17.60 -9.21 -1.62
N LEU A 91 17.53 -7.88 -1.58
CA LEU A 91 17.66 -6.99 -2.71
C LEU A 91 18.95 -6.19 -2.55
N ASP A 92 19.86 -6.29 -3.50
CA ASP A 92 21.10 -5.53 -3.55
C ASP A 92 21.03 -4.45 -4.63
N VAL A 93 21.40 -3.22 -4.29
CA VAL A 93 21.53 -2.13 -5.24
C VAL A 93 22.88 -2.23 -5.96
N MET A 94 22.82 -2.35 -7.28
CA MET A 94 23.97 -2.51 -8.18
C MET A 94 24.43 -1.18 -8.79
N GLN A 95 23.56 -0.18 -8.82
CA GLN A 95 23.86 1.15 -9.35
C GLN A 95 23.10 2.23 -8.57
N ASP A 96 23.75 3.39 -8.37
CA ASP A 96 23.12 4.55 -7.78
C ASP A 96 21.87 4.99 -8.55
N GLN A 97 20.76 5.17 -7.84
CA GLN A 97 19.51 5.66 -8.40
C GLN A 97 18.77 6.49 -7.37
N SER A 98 18.48 7.76 -7.72
CA SER A 98 17.94 8.75 -6.77
C SER A 98 16.64 8.34 -6.06
N ARG A 99 15.80 7.54 -6.72
CA ARG A 99 14.45 7.13 -6.27
C ARG A 99 14.10 5.74 -6.79
N HIS A 100 14.71 4.70 -6.21
CA HIS A 100 14.47 3.32 -6.60
C HIS A 100 13.59 2.59 -5.60
N THR A 101 12.29 2.58 -5.87
CA THR A 101 11.31 1.80 -5.10
C THR A 101 11.09 0.45 -5.76
N VAL A 102 11.05 -0.60 -4.95
CA VAL A 102 10.78 -1.97 -5.37
C VAL A 102 9.64 -2.51 -4.51
N THR A 103 8.60 -3.02 -5.17
CA THR A 103 7.47 -3.70 -4.53
C THR A 103 7.83 -5.14 -4.20
N ILE A 104 7.14 -5.68 -3.20
CA ILE A 104 7.35 -7.02 -2.69
C ILE A 104 6.08 -7.82 -2.98
N SER A 105 6.24 -8.98 -3.62
CA SER A 105 5.17 -9.95 -3.82
C SER A 105 5.06 -10.90 -2.63
N PRO A 106 3.88 -11.49 -2.36
CA PRO A 106 2.63 -11.32 -3.09
C PRO A 106 1.89 -10.01 -2.77
N GLU A 107 0.91 -9.70 -3.61
CA GLU A 107 -0.12 -8.69 -3.31
C GLU A 107 -1.00 -9.15 -2.14
N ILE A 108 -1.47 -8.19 -1.35
CA ILE A 108 -2.33 -8.42 -0.19
C ILE A 108 -3.68 -7.75 -0.45
N LEU A 109 -4.74 -8.54 -0.31
CA LEU A 109 -6.10 -8.16 -0.69
C LEU A 109 -6.94 -7.82 0.52
N ALA A 110 -8.00 -7.03 0.31
CA ALA A 110 -9.07 -6.88 1.28
C ALA A 110 -9.61 -8.25 1.72
N GLY A 111 -9.70 -8.46 3.04
CA GLY A 111 -10.11 -9.74 3.64
C GLY A 111 -8.97 -10.71 3.91
N ASP A 112 -7.71 -10.41 3.54
CA ASP A 112 -6.58 -11.28 3.85
C ASP A 112 -6.23 -11.36 5.34
N GLY A 113 -6.83 -10.50 6.15
CA GLY A 113 -6.57 -10.41 7.59
C GLY A 113 -5.28 -9.65 7.84
N ILE A 114 -4.55 -10.05 8.88
CA ILE A 114 -3.39 -9.29 9.35
C ILE A 114 -2.12 -9.89 8.77
N VAL A 115 -1.34 -9.07 8.07
CA VAL A 115 -0.09 -9.46 7.42
C VAL A 115 1.04 -8.59 7.93
N ARG A 116 2.16 -9.22 8.27
CA ARG A 116 3.37 -8.56 8.73
C ARG A 116 4.52 -8.86 7.81
N ILE A 117 5.25 -7.82 7.41
CA ILE A 117 6.58 -7.97 6.82
C ILE A 117 7.62 -7.44 7.79
N LYS A 118 8.66 -8.25 8.04
CA LYS A 118 9.85 -7.83 8.77
C LYS A 118 11.01 -7.70 7.79
N VAL A 119 11.67 -6.55 7.81
CA VAL A 119 12.85 -6.29 6.98
C VAL A 119 14.02 -5.78 7.81
N GLN A 120 15.21 -5.93 7.26
CA GLN A 120 16.44 -5.36 7.79
C GLN A 120 17.23 -4.70 6.66
N PHE A 121 17.67 -3.47 6.88
CA PHE A 121 18.48 -2.72 5.93
C PHE A 121 19.96 -2.90 6.27
N GLU A 122 20.81 -3.09 5.25
CA GLU A 122 22.28 -3.05 5.40
C GLU A 122 22.94 -2.17 4.32
N ASP A 123 24.19 -1.80 4.59
CA ASP A 123 25.09 -1.11 3.67
C ASP A 123 26.48 -1.76 3.74
N ARG A 124 26.94 -2.39 2.65
CA ARG A 124 28.26 -3.06 2.63
C ARG A 124 29.43 -2.09 2.75
N MET A 125 29.21 -0.82 2.45
CA MET A 125 30.24 0.20 2.65
C MET A 125 30.35 0.62 4.12
N ASN A 126 29.42 0.19 4.98
CA ASN A 126 29.36 0.49 6.41
C ASN A 126 29.44 2.00 6.73
N THR A 127 28.80 2.82 5.89
CA THR A 127 28.82 4.29 5.98
C THR A 127 27.49 4.91 6.39
N ASP A 128 26.47 4.09 6.67
CA ASP A 128 25.13 4.51 7.09
C ASP A 128 24.59 5.71 6.28
N ARG A 129 24.58 5.57 4.95
CA ARG A 129 24.29 6.67 4.01
C ARG A 129 22.83 7.15 4.00
N GLY A 130 21.98 6.60 4.87
CA GLY A 130 20.53 6.83 4.88
C GLY A 130 19.80 6.15 3.70
N PHE A 131 18.64 6.67 3.31
CA PHE A 131 17.82 6.15 2.20
C PHE A 131 17.44 4.68 2.37
N ARG A 132 16.75 4.43 3.48
CA ARG A 132 16.12 3.17 3.83
C ARG A 132 14.66 3.48 4.11
N TRP A 133 13.81 3.17 3.14
CA TRP A 133 12.38 3.39 3.28
C TRP A 133 11.68 2.05 3.21
N ILE A 134 10.65 1.92 4.03
CA ILE A 134 9.65 0.85 3.98
C ILE A 134 8.28 1.52 3.84
N GLY A 135 7.38 0.88 3.12
CA GLY A 135 6.07 1.45 2.89
C GLY A 135 5.07 0.46 2.34
N VAL A 136 3.92 1.00 1.97
CA VAL A 136 2.83 0.28 1.31
C VAL A 136 2.40 1.10 0.11
N VAL A 137 2.11 0.44 -1.01
CA VAL A 137 1.58 1.05 -2.23
C VAL A 137 0.25 0.42 -2.59
N ASP A 138 -0.67 1.21 -3.15
CA ASP A 138 -1.80 0.72 -3.92
C ASP A 138 -1.26 -0.03 -5.14
N SER A 139 -1.52 -1.32 -5.20
CA SER A 139 -0.98 -2.18 -6.25
C SER A 139 -1.77 -2.12 -7.56
N SER A 140 -2.90 -1.40 -7.59
CA SER A 140 -3.64 -1.13 -8.83
C SER A 140 -2.95 -0.10 -9.72
N ILE A 141 -1.95 0.62 -9.19
CA ILE A 141 -1.23 1.69 -9.89
C ILE A 141 0.18 1.22 -10.26
N GLU A 142 0.57 1.47 -11.51
CA GLU A 142 1.93 1.20 -11.93
C GLU A 142 2.89 2.30 -11.44
N LEU A 143 3.85 1.92 -10.60
CA LEU A 143 4.85 2.86 -10.11
C LEU A 143 5.77 3.36 -11.24
N PRO A 144 5.98 4.68 -11.38
CA PRO A 144 6.95 5.23 -12.33
C PRO A 144 8.37 4.81 -11.95
N GLN A 145 9.29 4.86 -12.93
CA GLN A 145 10.67 4.40 -12.73
C GLN A 145 11.43 5.18 -11.63
N LYS A 146 11.07 6.45 -11.42
CA LYS A 146 11.61 7.31 -10.36
C LYS A 146 10.50 7.57 -9.36
N TYR A 147 10.48 6.76 -8.30
CA TYR A 147 9.43 6.78 -7.28
C TYR A 147 10.02 6.72 -5.87
N TYR A 148 9.43 7.45 -4.93
CA TYR A 148 9.65 7.24 -3.51
C TYR A 148 8.29 7.00 -2.83
N PRO A 149 8.20 6.07 -1.86
CA PRO A 149 6.93 5.81 -1.18
C PRO A 149 6.45 7.06 -0.45
N GLY A 150 5.16 7.37 -0.58
CA GLY A 150 4.54 8.58 -0.08
C GLY A 150 4.51 9.77 -1.04
N GLN A 151 5.06 9.68 -2.26
CA GLN A 151 5.13 10.85 -3.16
C GLN A 151 3.77 11.32 -3.72
N ASP A 152 2.74 10.49 -3.59
CA ASP A 152 1.36 10.67 -4.04
C ASP A 152 0.40 9.93 -3.09
N GLU A 153 -0.92 10.07 -3.31
CA GLU A 153 -1.99 9.39 -2.56
C GLU A 153 -1.96 7.85 -2.69
N ALA A 154 -1.23 7.33 -3.67
CA ALA A 154 -1.18 5.90 -3.94
C ALA A 154 -0.22 5.14 -3.02
N SER A 155 0.50 5.80 -2.12
CA SER A 155 1.39 5.10 -1.20
C SER A 155 1.71 5.85 0.09
N VAL A 156 2.29 5.12 1.02
CA VAL A 156 2.86 5.62 2.28
C VAL A 156 4.31 5.18 2.37
N GLY A 157 5.19 6.08 2.81
CA GLY A 157 6.60 5.79 3.04
C GLY A 157 7.09 6.18 4.42
N TYR A 158 7.83 5.29 5.07
CA TYR A 158 8.49 5.53 6.35
C TYR A 158 10.01 5.59 6.16
N CYS A 159 10.58 6.78 6.41
CA CYS A 159 11.99 7.08 6.22
C CYS A 159 12.80 6.73 7.48
N GLY A 160 13.75 5.81 7.36
CA GLY A 160 14.61 5.46 8.50
C GLY A 160 15.64 6.50 8.88
N LYS A 161 15.94 7.48 8.01
CA LYS A 161 16.96 8.50 8.31
C LYS A 161 16.51 9.46 9.41
N ASP A 162 15.26 9.90 9.35
CA ASP A 162 14.69 10.93 10.24
C ASP A 162 13.45 10.45 10.98
N GLY A 163 12.90 9.29 10.62
CA GLY A 163 11.67 8.77 11.19
C GLY A 163 10.42 9.38 10.57
N SER A 164 10.54 10.26 9.57
CA SER A 164 9.38 10.88 8.94
C SER A 164 8.57 9.87 8.13
N LEU A 165 7.26 10.08 8.12
CA LEU A 165 6.34 9.46 7.18
C LEU A 165 6.02 10.42 6.04
N VAL A 166 5.68 9.89 4.88
CA VAL A 166 5.17 10.66 3.75
C VAL A 166 3.96 9.95 3.17
N HIS A 167 2.92 10.71 2.89
CA HIS A 167 1.71 10.31 2.18
C HIS A 167 1.09 11.58 1.59
N ASP A 168 0.78 11.57 0.28
CA ASP A 168 0.26 12.72 -0.48
C ASP A 168 0.85 14.11 -0.06
N PRO A 169 2.02 14.50 -0.58
CA PRO A 169 2.67 15.75 -0.20
C PRO A 169 2.01 16.98 -0.86
N THR A 170 0.84 16.84 -1.50
CA THR A 170 0.12 17.97 -2.10
C THR A 170 -0.62 18.85 -1.08
N CYS A 171 -0.79 18.35 0.15
CA CYS A 171 -1.16 19.16 1.31
C CYS A 171 -0.01 20.11 1.68
N LYS A 172 -0.27 21.40 1.50
CA LYS A 172 0.73 22.47 1.33
C LYS A 172 1.62 22.80 2.53
N ASP A 173 1.37 22.22 3.70
CA ASP A 173 2.03 22.65 4.93
C ASP A 173 2.97 21.60 5.56
N ASP A 174 2.75 20.28 5.37
CA ASP A 174 3.61 19.24 5.94
C ASP A 174 3.89 18.11 4.92
N LYS A 175 4.97 18.27 4.15
CA LYS A 175 5.47 17.22 3.25
C LYS A 175 5.91 15.96 4.01
N TYR A 176 6.20 16.10 5.30
CA TYR A 176 6.74 15.07 6.16
C TYR A 176 5.91 15.04 7.44
N ILE A 177 5.51 13.85 7.85
CA ILE A 177 4.72 13.62 9.05
C ILE A 177 5.68 13.09 10.11
N ASP A 178 5.96 13.93 11.10
CA ASP A 178 6.95 13.66 12.14
C ASP A 178 6.30 13.07 13.39
N GLY A 179 7.01 12.18 14.08
CA GLY A 179 6.55 11.58 15.35
C GLY A 179 7.03 10.14 15.55
N ASN A 180 7.38 9.45 14.47
CA ASN A 180 7.99 8.14 14.54
C ASN A 180 9.50 8.24 14.77
N SER A 181 10.09 7.18 15.34
CA SER A 181 11.52 7.10 15.60
C SER A 181 12.30 6.85 14.31
N GLN A 182 13.53 7.34 14.22
CA GLN A 182 14.47 6.90 13.19
C GLN A 182 14.93 5.44 13.44
N PHE A 183 15.42 4.77 12.40
CA PHE A 183 16.03 3.43 12.50
C PHE A 183 17.30 3.35 11.65
N LYS A 184 18.23 2.47 12.02
CA LYS A 184 19.55 2.38 11.38
C LYS A 184 19.72 1.10 10.57
N GLU A 185 20.80 1.02 9.81
CA GLU A 185 21.22 -0.26 9.22
C GLU A 185 21.39 -1.31 10.35
N GLY A 186 20.93 -2.53 10.11
CA GLY A 186 20.92 -3.62 11.08
C GLY A 186 19.69 -3.64 12.01
N ASP A 187 18.91 -2.58 12.09
CA ASP A 187 17.68 -2.59 12.89
C ASP A 187 16.57 -3.40 12.20
N GLU A 188 15.82 -4.18 12.98
CA GLU A 188 14.60 -4.83 12.49
C GLU A 188 13.45 -3.82 12.42
N VAL A 189 12.85 -3.72 11.24
CA VAL A 189 11.69 -2.86 10.99
C VAL A 189 10.54 -3.72 10.49
N VAL A 190 9.35 -3.51 11.06
CA VAL A 190 8.13 -4.25 10.69
C VAL A 190 7.09 -3.28 10.17
N ALA A 191 6.42 -3.66 9.09
CA ALA A 191 5.13 -3.09 8.72
C ALA A 191 4.05 -4.16 8.91
N GLU A 192 3.05 -3.84 9.71
CA GLU A 192 1.85 -4.66 9.92
C GLU A 192 0.67 -3.98 9.27
N ILE A 193 -0.03 -4.69 8.41
CA ILE A 193 -1.31 -4.24 7.86
C ILE A 193 -2.43 -5.15 8.34
N ASN A 194 -3.57 -4.54 8.68
CA ASN A 194 -4.80 -5.26 8.92
C ASN A 194 -5.72 -5.07 7.72
N MET A 195 -5.79 -6.05 6.82
CA MET A 195 -6.58 -5.98 5.59
C MET A 195 -7.94 -6.63 5.81
N THR A 196 -8.79 -6.02 6.64
CA THR A 196 -10.19 -6.44 6.79
C THR A 196 -11.00 -6.15 5.53
N VAL A 197 -12.21 -6.71 5.42
CA VAL A 197 -13.11 -6.43 4.28
C VAL A 197 -13.55 -4.97 4.29
N GLU A 198 -13.86 -4.41 5.47
CA GLU A 198 -14.27 -3.02 5.65
C GLU A 198 -13.09 -2.05 5.50
N ARG A 199 -13.12 -1.19 4.48
CA ARG A 199 -12.01 -0.25 4.17
C ARG A 199 -11.67 0.64 5.36
N GLU A 200 -12.68 1.16 6.04
CA GLU A 200 -12.56 2.04 7.20
C GLU A 200 -11.90 1.38 8.43
N LYS A 201 -11.67 0.07 8.42
CA LYS A 201 -10.95 -0.65 9.47
C LYS A 201 -9.59 -1.18 9.02
N ARG A 202 -9.19 -0.90 7.77
CA ARG A 202 -7.90 -1.37 7.28
C ARG A 202 -6.81 -0.45 7.77
N THR A 203 -5.82 -0.99 8.46
CA THR A 203 -4.77 -0.18 9.09
C THR A 203 -3.37 -0.56 8.64
N LEU A 204 -2.43 0.36 8.80
CA LEU A 204 -0.99 0.16 8.66
C LEU A 204 -0.27 0.71 9.89
N HIS A 205 0.55 -0.13 10.51
CA HIS A 205 1.37 0.21 11.66
C HIS A 205 2.82 -0.18 11.42
N PHE A 206 3.73 0.65 11.90
CA PHE A 206 5.17 0.38 11.84
C PHE A 206 5.72 0.00 13.21
N PHE A 207 6.75 -0.83 13.23
CA PHE A 207 7.50 -1.17 14.43
C PHE A 207 8.99 -1.09 14.16
N VAL A 208 9.75 -0.58 15.12
CA VAL A 208 11.22 -0.54 15.09
C VAL A 208 11.72 -1.24 16.33
N LYS A 209 12.59 -2.25 16.19
CA LYS A 209 13.11 -3.06 17.32
C LYS A 209 12.00 -3.63 18.21
N GLY A 210 10.89 -4.02 17.61
CA GLY A 210 9.71 -4.54 18.33
C GLY A 210 8.84 -3.49 19.02
N GLN A 211 9.18 -2.20 18.93
CA GLN A 211 8.37 -1.10 19.48
C GLN A 211 7.47 -0.52 18.40
N GLN A 212 6.16 -0.51 18.64
CA GLN A 212 5.19 0.12 17.74
C GLN A 212 5.43 1.63 17.67
N GLN A 213 5.34 2.18 16.47
CA GLN A 213 5.50 3.60 16.22
C GLN A 213 4.17 4.35 16.39
N PRO A 214 4.19 5.61 16.88
CA PRO A 214 2.96 6.34 17.23
C PRO A 214 2.03 6.61 16.05
N ILE A 215 2.58 6.89 14.86
CA ILE A 215 1.79 7.26 13.70
C ILE A 215 1.40 6.01 12.90
N SER A 216 0.11 5.92 12.59
CA SER A 216 -0.49 4.84 11.81
C SER A 216 -1.42 5.37 10.73
N PHE A 217 -1.77 4.52 9.78
CA PHE A 217 -2.72 4.86 8.72
C PHE A 217 -3.97 3.98 8.81
N ILE A 218 -5.10 4.54 8.36
CA ILE A 218 -6.39 3.85 8.25
C ILE A 218 -6.98 4.07 6.86
N GLY A 219 -7.80 3.15 6.36
CA GLY A 219 -8.47 3.32 5.07
C GLY A 219 -7.72 2.77 3.86
N LEU A 220 -6.75 1.87 4.07
CA LEU A 220 -5.92 1.28 2.99
C LEU A 220 -6.77 0.76 1.81
N PRO A 221 -6.25 0.82 0.57
CA PRO A 221 -6.99 0.41 -0.62
C PRO A 221 -7.23 -1.10 -0.65
N ASP A 222 -8.02 -1.58 -1.62
CA ASP A 222 -8.42 -3.00 -1.71
C ASP A 222 -7.24 -3.93 -2.02
N PHE A 223 -6.20 -3.41 -2.66
CA PHE A 223 -5.05 -4.15 -3.13
C PHE A 223 -3.79 -3.38 -2.78
N VAL A 224 -2.93 -3.99 -1.97
CA VAL A 224 -1.68 -3.36 -1.55
C VAL A 224 -0.49 -4.28 -1.71
N LYS A 225 0.68 -3.68 -1.90
CA LYS A 225 1.97 -4.35 -1.76
C LYS A 225 2.84 -3.61 -0.78
N PHE A 226 3.63 -4.36 -0.01
CA PHE A 226 4.76 -3.76 0.68
C PHE A 226 5.79 -3.27 -0.34
N CYS A 227 6.49 -2.20 0.00
CA CYS A 227 7.57 -1.69 -0.83
C CYS A 227 8.74 -1.22 0.02
N VAL A 228 9.90 -1.15 -0.63
CA VAL A 228 11.12 -0.60 -0.05
C VAL A 228 11.80 0.32 -1.05
N GLN A 229 12.53 1.31 -0.55
CA GLN A 229 13.35 2.18 -1.38
C GLN A 229 14.80 2.19 -0.89
N ARG A 230 15.74 2.05 -1.83
CA ARG A 230 17.18 2.29 -1.64
C ARG A 230 17.70 3.25 -2.71
N LYS A 231 18.89 3.80 -2.49
CA LYS A 231 19.48 4.80 -3.40
C LYS A 231 20.87 4.44 -3.91
N PHE A 232 21.76 4.03 -3.02
CA PHE A 232 23.18 3.92 -3.36
C PHE A 232 23.59 2.49 -3.64
N MET A 233 24.53 2.31 -4.57
CA MET A 233 25.20 1.04 -4.81
C MET A 233 25.75 0.48 -3.49
N SER A 234 25.70 -0.85 -3.34
CA SER A 234 26.12 -1.59 -2.15
C SER A 234 25.18 -1.49 -0.94
N GLN A 235 24.07 -0.74 -1.05
CA GLN A 235 22.95 -0.85 -0.13
C GLN A 235 22.14 -2.11 -0.43
N LEU A 236 21.63 -2.76 0.61
CA LEU A 236 20.80 -3.95 0.46
C LEU A 236 19.73 -4.08 1.54
N VAL A 237 18.60 -4.67 1.20
CA VAL A 237 17.50 -4.92 2.15
C VAL A 237 17.15 -6.39 2.15
N LYS A 238 16.95 -6.96 3.34
CA LYS A 238 16.60 -8.36 3.54
C LYS A 238 15.16 -8.44 4.04
N ILE A 239 14.36 -9.33 3.44
CA ILE A 239 13.07 -9.72 4.00
C ILE A 239 13.34 -10.84 4.98
N ILE A 240 13.18 -10.57 6.26
CA ILE A 240 13.39 -11.55 7.34
C ILE A 240 12.20 -12.51 7.40
N SER A 241 10.98 -11.97 7.37
CA SER A 241 9.74 -12.73 7.30
C SER A 241 8.65 -11.95 6.59
N LEU A 242 7.72 -12.68 5.98
CA LEU A 242 6.39 -12.21 5.61
C LEU A 242 5.41 -13.24 6.15
N GLU A 243 4.44 -12.85 6.96
CA GLU A 243 3.55 -13.82 7.60
C GLU A 243 2.15 -13.26 7.83
N LYS A 244 1.16 -14.16 7.79
CA LYS A 244 -0.18 -13.88 8.32
C LYS A 244 -0.17 -14.15 9.82
N VAL A 245 -0.70 -13.21 10.60
CA VAL A 245 -0.83 -13.35 12.06
C VAL A 245 -2.30 -13.45 12.46
N PRO A 246 -2.63 -14.25 13.49
CA PRO A 246 -4.02 -14.52 13.86
C PRO A 246 -4.70 -13.36 14.61
N SER A 247 -3.91 -12.46 15.19
CA SER A 247 -4.39 -11.33 15.99
C SER A 247 -3.48 -10.12 15.80
N PRO A 248 -3.99 -8.89 15.94
CA PRO A 248 -3.17 -7.68 15.85
C PRO A 248 -2.07 -7.71 16.92
N THR A 249 -0.88 -7.24 16.56
CA THR A 249 0.20 -7.04 17.56
C THR A 249 0.28 -5.60 18.04
N VAL A 250 -0.64 -4.77 17.56
CA VAL A 250 -0.75 -3.37 17.95
C VAL A 250 -1.30 -3.20 19.36
N VAL A 251 -0.81 -2.19 20.07
CA VAL A 251 -1.29 -1.75 21.39
C VAL A 251 -2.02 -0.41 21.24
N SER A 252 -3.07 -0.18 22.04
CA SER A 252 -3.91 1.03 21.96
C SER A 252 -3.31 2.25 22.65
N ASP A 253 -2.51 2.04 23.69
CA ASP A 253 -2.13 3.10 24.63
C ASP A 253 -0.71 3.61 24.35
N ILE A 254 -0.48 4.09 23.13
CA ILE A 254 0.83 4.66 22.72
C ILE A 254 0.81 6.18 22.91
N PRO A 255 1.82 6.75 23.61
CA PRO A 255 1.96 8.20 23.70
C PRO A 255 2.07 8.86 22.34
N ASN A 256 1.37 9.98 22.15
CA ASN A 256 1.35 10.76 20.90
C ASN A 256 0.87 9.95 19.68
N ALA A 257 -0.01 8.96 19.90
CA ALA A 257 -0.59 8.20 18.81
C ALA A 257 -1.41 9.11 17.88
N GLU A 258 -1.18 8.96 16.59
CA GLU A 258 -1.88 9.68 15.53
C GLU A 258 -2.31 8.69 14.44
N VAL A 259 -3.50 8.89 13.90
CA VAL A 259 -4.07 8.07 12.84
C VAL A 259 -4.37 8.97 11.64
N ILE A 260 -3.78 8.63 10.50
CA ILE A 260 -3.93 9.39 9.25
C ILE A 260 -4.79 8.59 8.29
N GLU A 261 -5.70 9.26 7.60
CA GLU A 261 -6.47 8.63 6.54
C GLU A 261 -5.59 8.42 5.31
N TRP A 262 -5.74 7.26 4.68
CA TRP A 262 -5.22 6.95 3.36
C TRP A 262 -6.01 7.67 2.27
#